data_AF-A0A945XEP5-F1
#
_entry.id   AF-A0A945XEP5-F1
#
_cell.length_a   1.000
_cell.length_b   1.000
_cell.length_c   1.000
_cell.angle_alpha   90.00
_cell.angle_beta   90.00
_cell.angle_gamma   90.00
#
_symmetry.space_group_name_H-M   'P 1'
#
loop_
_entity.id
_entity.type
_entity.pdbx_description
1 polymer ?
#
loop_
_entity_poly.entity_id
_entity_poly.type
_entity_poly.pdbx_seq_one_letter_code
_entity_poly.pdbx_strand_id
1 'polypeptide(L)'
;MTAITESETNTGGSLTSLWERPGYLIRRLHQIHVAIFLDECAEYGITPVQYAVMTALLNAPGADQVTLARDAGIDRTNVADVLARLAQRGLVKREAGTQDRRMRIARLTEEGDRVARDMEHASLSAQAKLMAPLSSDKRELLMSLMSELVDANNEFSRAPARKRPTGEHHRTKKGAAEATPLSRL
;
A
#
# COMPACT_ATOMS: atom_id res chain seq x y z
N MET A 1 -61.50 25.02 16.61
CA MET A 1 -60.30 25.59 15.98
C MET A 1 -59.43 26.16 17.09
N THR A 2 -58.53 25.34 17.63
CA THR A 2 -57.57 25.76 18.66
C THR A 2 -56.27 25.05 18.30
N ALA A 3 -55.31 25.85 17.84
CA ALA A 3 -54.01 25.40 17.38
C ALA A 3 -53.24 24.80 18.56
N ILE A 4 -52.73 23.59 18.36
CA ILE A 4 -51.74 22.98 19.21
C ILE A 4 -50.43 23.72 18.91
N THR A 5 -49.95 24.48 19.88
CA THR A 5 -48.69 25.21 19.84
C THR A 5 -47.53 24.22 19.70
N GLU A 6 -46.65 24.53 18.75
CA GLU A 6 -45.40 23.85 18.45
C GLU A 6 -44.57 23.60 19.71
N SER A 7 -44.38 22.32 20.02
CA SER A 7 -43.19 21.84 20.72
C SER A 7 -42.41 21.05 19.70
N GLU A 8 -41.26 21.57 19.28
CA GLU A 8 -40.07 20.73 19.20
C GLU A 8 -38.82 21.61 19.17
N THR A 9 -38.18 21.64 20.33
CA THR A 9 -36.77 21.93 20.53
C THR A 9 -35.92 21.22 19.47
N ASN A 10 -35.19 21.96 18.63
CA ASN A 10 -34.02 21.38 17.96
C ASN A 10 -32.75 22.08 18.42
N THR A 11 -32.35 21.78 19.65
CA THR A 11 -30.97 21.96 20.11
C THR A 11 -30.31 20.57 20.10
N GLY A 12 -29.64 20.22 19.01
CA GLY A 12 -28.88 18.99 18.90
C GLY A 12 -27.88 19.08 17.74
N GLY A 13 -26.60 19.27 18.04
CA GLY A 13 -25.55 19.50 17.05
C GLY A 13 -25.55 18.44 15.93
N SER A 14 -25.76 18.90 14.69
CA SER A 14 -25.72 18.02 13.52
C SER A 14 -24.29 17.55 13.28
N LEU A 15 -23.98 16.33 13.71
CA LEU A 15 -22.72 15.67 13.37
C LEU A 15 -22.70 15.41 11.85
N THR A 16 -21.63 15.86 11.17
CA THR A 16 -21.38 15.58 9.75
C THR A 16 -21.50 14.08 9.47
N SER A 17 -22.11 13.71 8.34
CA SER A 17 -22.34 12.30 7.97
C SER A 17 -21.02 11.53 7.96
N LEU A 18 -21.03 10.25 8.36
CA LEU A 18 -19.83 9.40 8.31
C LEU A 18 -19.23 9.33 6.90
N TRP A 19 -20.08 9.37 5.88
CA TRP A 19 -19.69 9.30 4.47
C TRP A 19 -18.96 10.54 3.96
N GLU A 20 -19.09 11.66 4.67
CA GLU A 20 -18.40 12.92 4.36
C GLU A 20 -17.07 13.05 5.09
N ARG A 21 -16.74 12.10 5.99
CA ARG A 21 -15.51 12.12 6.78
C ARG A 21 -14.38 11.39 6.05
N PRO A 22 -13.27 12.06 5.68
CA PRO A 22 -12.16 11.40 4.99
C PRO A 22 -11.60 10.19 5.75
N GLY A 23 -11.44 10.30 7.07
CA GLY A 23 -10.94 9.20 7.89
C GLY A 23 -11.80 7.94 7.88
N TYR A 24 -13.13 8.08 7.73
CA TYR A 24 -14.02 6.92 7.58
C TYR A 24 -13.80 6.23 6.23
N LEU A 25 -13.77 7.00 5.14
CA LEU A 25 -13.55 6.47 3.79
C LEU A 25 -12.17 5.82 3.65
N ILE A 26 -11.11 6.44 4.18
CA ILE A 26 -9.75 5.88 4.20
C ILE A 26 -9.74 4.52 4.90
N ARG A 27 -10.32 4.43 6.10
CA ARG A 27 -10.39 3.16 6.84
C ARG A 27 -11.20 2.11 6.10
N ARG A 28 -12.34 2.47 5.51
CA ARG A 28 -13.16 1.54 4.71
C ARG A 28 -12.42 1.05 3.47
N LEU A 29 -11.74 1.94 2.76
CA LEU A 29 -10.96 1.60 1.58
C LEU A 29 -9.79 0.68 1.94
N HIS A 30 -9.09 0.94 3.05
CA HIS A 30 -8.05 0.04 3.57
C HIS A 30 -8.60 -1.35 3.90
N GLN A 31 -9.75 -1.45 4.56
CA GLN A 31 -10.39 -2.75 4.84
C GLN A 31 -10.74 -3.53 3.57
N ILE A 32 -11.27 -2.85 2.55
CA ILE A 32 -11.60 -3.45 1.26
C ILE A 32 -10.33 -3.90 0.54
N HIS A 33 -9.29 -3.05 0.52
CA HIS A 33 -7.98 -3.38 -0.05
C HIS A 33 -7.40 -4.65 0.58
N VAL A 34 -7.38 -4.73 1.92
CA VAL A 34 -6.87 -5.91 2.63
C VAL A 34 -7.68 -7.16 2.28
N ALA A 35 -9.01 -7.07 2.23
CA ALA A 35 -9.86 -8.20 1.88
C ALA A 35 -9.61 -8.70 0.45
N ILE A 36 -9.53 -7.78 -0.52
CA ILE A 36 -9.21 -8.12 -1.91
C ILE A 36 -7.82 -8.75 -2.02
N PHE A 37 -6.82 -8.17 -1.35
CA PHE A 37 -5.45 -8.72 -1.39
C PHE A 37 -5.39 -10.13 -0.81
N LEU A 38 -6.03 -10.39 0.33
CA LEU A 38 -6.02 -11.71 0.95
C LEU A 38 -6.74 -12.76 0.11
N ASP A 39 -7.76 -12.37 -0.64
CA ASP A 39 -8.47 -13.23 -1.60
C ASP A 39 -7.59 -13.58 -2.81
N GLU A 40 -7.02 -12.57 -3.48
CA GLU A 40 -6.20 -12.76 -4.67
C GLU A 40 -4.85 -13.43 -4.36
N CYS A 41 -4.29 -13.23 -3.16
CA CYS A 41 -3.00 -13.77 -2.74
C CYS A 41 -3.13 -14.97 -1.77
N ALA A 42 -4.31 -15.59 -1.68
CA ALA A 42 -4.62 -16.61 -0.68
C ALA A 42 -3.62 -17.78 -0.67
N GLU A 43 -3.15 -18.21 -1.86
CA GLU A 43 -2.24 -19.35 -2.02
C GLU A 43 -0.88 -19.17 -1.32
N TYR A 44 -0.43 -17.92 -1.13
CA TYR A 44 0.86 -17.62 -0.50
C TYR A 44 0.75 -17.53 1.03
N GLY A 45 -0.45 -17.33 1.56
CA GLY A 45 -0.67 -17.08 2.99
C GLY A 45 0.12 -15.86 3.50
N ILE A 46 0.36 -14.86 2.66
CA ILE A 46 1.12 -13.64 2.97
C ILE A 46 0.17 -12.46 3.11
N THR A 47 0.35 -11.64 4.15
CA THR A 47 -0.45 -10.42 4.35
C THR A 47 0.08 -9.24 3.52
N PRO A 48 -0.72 -8.19 3.25
CA PRO A 48 -0.25 -7.01 2.51
C PRO A 48 1.01 -6.38 3.11
N VAL A 49 1.08 -6.31 4.45
CA VAL A 49 2.23 -5.72 5.17
C VAL A 49 3.47 -6.62 5.07
N GLN A 50 3.30 -7.95 5.14
CA GLN A 50 4.40 -8.88 4.91
C GLN A 50 4.94 -8.76 3.49
N TYR A 51 4.04 -8.68 2.51
CA TYR A 51 4.41 -8.49 1.11
C TYR A 51 5.17 -7.16 0.90
N ALA A 52 4.68 -6.05 1.48
CA ALA A 52 5.38 -4.77 1.40
C ALA A 52 6.81 -4.83 1.96
N VAL A 53 7.03 -5.53 3.09
CA VAL A 53 8.38 -5.74 3.66
C VAL A 53 9.25 -6.62 2.75
N MET A 54 8.68 -7.67 2.15
CA MET A 54 9.40 -8.52 1.19
C MET A 54 9.80 -7.74 -0.07
N THR A 55 8.90 -6.90 -0.61
CA THR A 55 9.18 -6.01 -1.75
C THR A 55 10.25 -4.96 -1.41
N ALA A 56 10.23 -4.39 -0.20
CA ALA A 56 11.29 -3.50 0.26
C ALA A 56 12.66 -4.23 0.32
N LEU A 57 12.67 -5.49 0.76
CA LEU A 57 13.88 -6.32 0.79
C LEU A 57 14.39 -6.74 -0.60
N LEU A 58 13.50 -6.96 -1.57
CA LEU A 58 13.90 -7.18 -2.98
C LEU A 58 14.68 -5.98 -3.51
N ASN A 59 14.23 -4.76 -3.20
CA ASN A 59 14.85 -3.52 -3.67
C ASN A 59 16.10 -3.13 -2.88
N ALA A 60 16.19 -3.50 -1.60
CA ALA A 60 17.31 -3.19 -0.72
C ALA A 60 17.76 -4.42 0.12
N PRO A 61 18.42 -5.42 -0.49
CA PRO A 61 18.89 -6.60 0.22
C PRO A 61 19.92 -6.25 1.30
N GLY A 62 19.65 -6.63 2.56
CA GLY A 62 20.51 -6.31 3.69
C GLY A 62 20.16 -4.98 4.37
N ALA A 63 18.98 -4.43 4.12
CA ALA A 63 18.46 -3.27 4.85
C ALA A 63 18.25 -3.59 6.34
N ASP A 64 18.43 -2.57 7.18
CA ASP A 64 18.04 -2.61 8.59
C ASP A 64 16.54 -2.37 8.79
N GLN A 65 16.07 -2.59 10.01
CA GLN A 65 14.67 -2.42 10.38
C GLN A 65 14.17 -0.97 10.22
N VAL A 66 15.05 0.03 10.38
CA VAL A 66 14.68 1.44 10.27
C VAL A 66 14.40 1.80 8.82
N THR A 67 15.28 1.33 7.94
CA THR A 67 15.17 1.47 6.49
C THR A 67 13.94 0.74 5.99
N LEU A 68 13.72 -0.50 6.43
CA LEU A 68 12.53 -1.27 6.07
C LEU A 68 11.24 -0.64 6.57
N ALA A 69 11.21 -0.05 7.77
CA ALA A 69 10.04 0.67 8.28
C ALA A 69 9.68 1.85 7.39
N ARG A 70 10.69 2.63 7.02
CA ARG A 70 10.53 3.80 6.15
C ARG A 70 10.10 3.40 4.75
N ASP A 71 10.70 2.35 4.19
CA ASP A 71 10.46 1.96 2.79
C ASP A 71 9.15 1.18 2.62
N ALA A 72 8.71 0.43 3.64
CA ALA A 72 7.40 -0.23 3.66
C ALA A 72 6.27 0.65 4.21
N GLY A 73 6.57 1.85 4.73
CA GLY A 73 5.58 2.79 5.26
C GLY A 73 4.86 2.29 6.52
N ILE A 74 5.54 1.50 7.36
CA ILE A 74 4.99 0.91 8.59
C ILE A 74 5.89 1.21 9.78
N ASP A 75 5.32 1.28 10.99
CA ASP A 75 6.10 1.59 12.20
C ASP A 75 7.14 0.50 12.53
N ARG A 76 8.20 0.90 13.27
CA ARG A 76 9.35 0.04 13.59
C ARG A 76 8.96 -1.19 14.41
N THR A 77 8.01 -1.07 15.33
CA THR A 77 7.54 -2.18 16.17
C THR A 77 6.85 -3.22 15.29
N ASN A 78 6.06 -2.77 14.31
CA ASN A 78 5.40 -3.62 13.33
C ASN A 78 6.40 -4.32 12.40
N VAL A 79 7.44 -3.63 11.91
CA VAL A 79 8.51 -4.27 11.09
C VAL A 79 9.20 -5.41 11.84
N ALA A 80 9.52 -5.22 13.11
CA ALA A 80 10.27 -6.22 13.86
C ALA A 80 9.49 -7.54 14.01
N ASP A 81 8.19 -7.45 14.27
CA ASP A 81 7.25 -8.58 14.33
C ASP A 81 7.04 -9.21 12.95
N VAL A 82 6.83 -8.40 11.90
CA VAL A 82 6.70 -8.87 10.51
C VAL A 82 7.93 -9.68 10.10
N LEU A 83 9.15 -9.15 10.34
CA LEU A 83 10.40 -9.86 10.05
C LEU A 83 10.55 -11.14 10.88
N ALA A 84 10.07 -11.16 12.13
CA ALA A 84 10.10 -12.37 12.96
C ALA A 84 9.20 -13.47 12.38
N ARG A 85 7.97 -13.12 11.98
CA ARG A 85 7.03 -14.06 11.36
C ARG A 85 7.53 -14.57 10.00
N LEU A 86 8.10 -13.69 9.18
CA LEU A 86 8.71 -14.08 7.90
C LEU A 86 9.93 -14.99 8.09
N ALA A 87 10.74 -14.74 9.13
CA ALA A 87 11.87 -15.60 9.47
C ALA A 87 11.43 -16.97 10.00
N GLN A 88 10.38 -17.04 10.82
CA GLN A 88 9.78 -18.31 11.27
C GLN A 88 9.28 -19.16 10.09
N ARG A 89 8.83 -18.51 9.01
CA ARG A 89 8.42 -19.17 7.76
C ARG A 89 9.59 -19.50 6.82
N GLY A 90 10.83 -19.18 7.19
CA GLY A 90 12.01 -19.40 6.35
C GLY A 90 12.10 -18.48 5.12
N LEU A 91 11.32 -17.39 5.07
CA LEU A 91 11.29 -16.45 3.93
C LEU A 91 12.32 -15.32 4.09
N VAL A 92 12.72 -15.01 5.33
CA VAL A 92 13.68 -13.96 5.66
C VAL A 92 14.77 -14.50 6.57
N LYS A 93 16.01 -14.13 6.31
CA LYS A 93 17.14 -14.32 7.21
C LYS A 93 17.49 -12.99 7.89
N ARG A 94 17.68 -13.03 9.21
CA ARG A 94 18.15 -11.89 10.02
C ARG A 94 19.58 -12.15 10.46
N GLU A 95 20.49 -11.21 10.22
CA GLU A 95 21.91 -11.38 10.49
C GLU A 95 22.55 -10.11 11.07
N ALA A 96 23.75 -10.23 11.62
CA ALA A 96 24.53 -9.08 12.07
C ALA A 96 24.98 -8.27 10.85
N GLY A 97 24.98 -6.95 10.98
CA GLY A 97 25.44 -6.05 9.93
C GLY A 97 26.89 -6.32 9.54
N THR A 98 27.18 -6.18 8.25
CA THR A 98 28.52 -6.39 7.70
C THR A 98 29.49 -5.28 8.08
N GLN A 99 29.00 -4.06 8.29
CA GLN A 99 29.79 -2.88 8.68
C GLN A 99 29.76 -2.62 10.20
N ASP A 100 28.59 -2.73 10.83
CA ASP A 100 28.44 -2.67 12.30
C ASP A 100 27.69 -3.92 12.78
N ARG A 101 28.39 -4.78 13.54
CA ARG A 101 27.83 -6.04 14.07
C ARG A 101 26.72 -5.83 15.10
N ARG A 102 26.59 -4.62 15.66
CA ARG A 102 25.48 -4.24 16.54
C ARG A 102 24.19 -4.00 15.77
N MET A 103 24.30 -3.64 14.50
CA MET A 103 23.16 -3.48 13.60
C MET A 103 22.63 -4.84 13.16
N ARG A 104 21.31 -4.94 12.99
CA ARG A 104 20.66 -6.14 12.48
C ARG A 104 20.06 -5.85 11.12
N ILE A 105 20.48 -6.62 10.13
CA ILE A 105 20.01 -6.54 8.76
C ILE A 105 19.15 -7.74 8.41
N ALA A 106 18.31 -7.59 7.40
CA ALA A 106 17.48 -8.65 6.87
C ALA A 106 17.71 -8.86 5.38
N ARG A 107 17.58 -10.10 4.93
CA ARG A 107 17.62 -10.52 3.52
C ARG A 107 16.52 -11.53 3.27
N LEU A 108 15.97 -11.56 2.07
CA LEU A 108 15.16 -12.70 1.64
C LEU A 108 16.03 -13.94 1.55
N THR A 109 15.47 -15.09 1.88
CA THR A 109 16.03 -16.38 1.46
C THR A 109 15.73 -16.61 -0.02
N GLU A 110 16.30 -17.65 -0.62
CA GLU A 110 15.94 -18.04 -2.00
C GLU A 110 14.43 -18.33 -2.12
N GLU A 111 13.85 -18.95 -1.08
CA GLU A 111 12.40 -19.15 -0.97
C GLU A 111 11.64 -17.83 -0.90
N GLY A 112 12.09 -16.91 -0.05
CA GLY A 112 11.45 -15.61 0.10
C GLY A 112 11.50 -14.75 -1.16
N ASP A 113 12.61 -14.79 -1.90
CA ASP A 113 12.75 -14.10 -3.19
C ASP A 113 11.77 -14.68 -4.22
N ARG A 114 11.69 -16.02 -4.34
CA ARG A 114 10.74 -16.67 -5.23
C ARG A 114 9.29 -16.32 -4.89
N VAL A 115 8.89 -16.47 -3.62
CA VAL A 115 7.53 -16.13 -3.16
C VAL A 115 7.20 -14.67 -3.45
N ALA A 116 8.12 -13.73 -3.20
CA ALA A 116 7.87 -12.31 -3.43
C ALA A 116 7.65 -12.00 -4.94
N ARG A 117 8.38 -12.68 -5.82
CA ARG A 117 8.24 -12.51 -7.28
C ARG A 117 6.97 -13.17 -7.81
N ASP A 118 6.66 -14.39 -7.38
CA ASP A 118 5.47 -15.12 -7.82
C ASP A 118 4.19 -14.37 -7.42
N MET A 119 4.21 -13.71 -6.27
CA MET A 119 3.11 -12.85 -5.79
C MET A 119 2.88 -11.58 -6.61
N GLU A 120 3.82 -11.15 -7.47
CA GLU A 120 3.70 -9.88 -8.20
C GLU A 120 2.42 -9.82 -9.03
N HIS A 121 2.13 -10.88 -9.78
CA HIS A 121 0.93 -10.94 -10.61
C HIS A 121 -0.36 -10.89 -9.78
N ALA A 122 -0.43 -11.66 -8.68
CA ALA A 122 -1.59 -11.67 -7.78
C ALA A 122 -1.81 -10.30 -7.10
N SER A 123 -0.72 -9.65 -6.67
CA SER A 123 -0.75 -8.31 -6.11
C SER A 123 -1.24 -7.26 -7.13
N LEU A 124 -0.78 -7.35 -8.39
CA LEU A 124 -1.26 -6.49 -9.47
C LEU A 124 -2.74 -6.73 -9.78
N SER A 125 -3.21 -7.98 -9.76
CA SER A 125 -4.63 -8.33 -9.88
C SER A 125 -5.48 -7.68 -8.79
N ALA A 126 -5.03 -7.78 -7.52
CA ALA A 126 -5.69 -7.14 -6.39
C ALA A 126 -5.81 -5.60 -6.56
N GLN A 127 -4.75 -4.95 -7.02
CA GLN A 127 -4.75 -3.52 -7.31
C GLN A 127 -5.71 -3.17 -8.45
N ALA A 128 -5.69 -3.95 -9.53
CA ALA A 128 -6.58 -3.77 -10.68
C ALA A 128 -8.06 -3.93 -10.28
N LYS A 129 -8.39 -4.93 -9.47
CA LYS A 129 -9.75 -5.19 -8.96
C LYS A 129 -10.25 -4.05 -8.08
N LEU A 130 -9.42 -3.51 -7.20
CA LEU A 130 -9.77 -2.35 -6.37
C LEU A 130 -10.05 -1.09 -7.23
N MET A 131 -9.27 -0.90 -8.30
CA MET A 131 -9.36 0.27 -9.18
C MET A 131 -10.34 0.11 -10.35
N ALA A 132 -10.88 -1.09 -10.58
CA ALA A 132 -11.77 -1.41 -11.68
C ALA A 132 -12.98 -0.45 -11.83
N PRO A 133 -13.63 0.04 -10.75
CA PRO A 133 -14.76 0.96 -10.87
C PRO A 133 -14.42 2.36 -11.40
N LEU A 134 -13.14 2.72 -11.49
CA LEU A 134 -12.67 4.03 -11.95
C LEU A 134 -12.16 3.97 -13.41
N SER A 135 -12.43 5.03 -14.18
CA SER A 135 -11.77 5.26 -15.47
C SER A 135 -10.28 5.57 -15.28
N SER A 136 -9.48 5.49 -16.35
CA SER A 136 -8.05 5.83 -16.33
C SER A 136 -7.77 7.17 -15.66
N ASP A 137 -8.47 8.21 -16.09
CA ASP A 137 -8.23 9.59 -15.62
C ASP A 137 -8.59 9.74 -14.14
N LYS A 138 -9.64 9.04 -13.68
CA LYS A 138 -10.01 9.00 -12.26
C LYS A 138 -9.00 8.24 -11.41
N ARG A 139 -8.39 7.17 -11.95
CA ARG A 139 -7.31 6.44 -11.26
C ARG A 139 -6.08 7.34 -11.10
N GLU A 140 -5.67 8.03 -12.16
CA GLU A 140 -4.55 8.96 -12.12
C GLU A 140 -4.79 10.10 -11.13
N LEU A 141 -5.99 10.72 -11.18
CA LEU A 141 -6.37 11.77 -10.24
C LEU A 141 -6.38 11.26 -8.79
N LEU A 142 -6.96 10.09 -8.52
CA LEU A 142 -6.97 9.50 -7.17
C LEU A 142 -5.54 9.27 -6.67
N MET A 143 -4.66 8.70 -7.49
CA MET A 143 -3.26 8.47 -7.12
C MET A 143 -2.54 9.78 -6.84
N SER A 144 -2.76 10.82 -7.64
CA SER A 144 -2.18 12.16 -7.42
C SER A 144 -2.62 12.74 -6.07
N LEU A 145 -3.93 12.78 -5.80
CA LEU A 145 -4.48 13.32 -4.56
C LEU A 145 -4.03 12.54 -3.32
N MET A 146 -4.03 11.20 -3.37
CA MET A 146 -3.54 10.39 -2.26
C MET A 146 -2.05 10.64 -1.99
N SER A 147 -1.26 10.81 -3.06
CA SER A 147 0.17 11.08 -2.92
C SER A 147 0.42 12.44 -2.26
N GLU A 148 -0.30 13.47 -2.70
CA GLU A 148 -0.24 14.81 -2.11
C GLU A 148 -0.58 14.76 -0.61
N LEU A 149 -1.67 14.08 -0.24
CA LEU A 149 -2.06 13.91 1.16
C LEU A 149 -1.02 13.14 1.98
N VAL A 150 -0.44 12.07 1.43
CA VAL A 150 0.62 11.30 2.11
C VAL A 150 1.87 12.16 2.31
N ASP A 151 2.34 12.84 1.26
CA ASP A 151 3.57 13.63 1.32
C ASP A 151 3.42 14.84 2.27
N ALA A 152 2.29 15.54 2.22
CA ALA A 152 2.02 16.69 3.07
C ALA A 152 1.85 16.31 4.57
N ASN A 153 1.40 15.08 4.86
CA ASN A 153 1.11 14.63 6.22
C ASN A 153 2.12 13.57 6.74
N ASN A 154 3.19 13.29 6.00
CA ASN A 154 4.13 12.19 6.29
C ASN A 154 4.75 12.31 7.69
N GLU A 155 5.00 13.53 8.16
CA GLU A 155 5.60 13.81 9.48
C GLU A 155 4.65 13.46 10.66
N PHE A 156 3.34 13.37 10.41
CA PHE A 156 2.38 12.91 11.43
C PHE A 156 2.38 11.38 11.58
N SER A 157 3.04 10.65 10.67
CA SER A 157 3.19 9.20 10.78
C SER A 157 4.19 8.83 11.86
N ARG A 158 3.92 7.74 12.59
CA ARG A 158 4.90 7.11 13.50
C ARG A 158 6.07 6.45 12.77
N ALA A 159 5.93 6.27 11.46
CA ALA A 159 7.01 5.95 10.53
C ALA A 159 6.87 6.82 9.28
N PRO A 160 7.48 8.01 9.27
CA PRO A 160 7.56 8.83 8.08
C PRO A 160 8.21 8.01 6.97
N ALA A 161 7.49 7.81 5.86
CA ALA A 161 7.98 7.07 4.72
C ALA A 161 9.04 7.90 3.97
N ARG A 162 9.83 7.25 3.13
CA ARG A 162 10.77 7.97 2.26
C ARG A 162 9.93 8.79 1.27
N LYS A 163 10.17 10.11 1.18
CA LYS A 163 9.51 10.94 0.17
C LYS A 163 9.73 10.31 -1.21
N ARG A 164 8.67 10.28 -2.02
CA ARG A 164 8.76 9.78 -3.39
C ARG A 164 9.84 10.58 -4.14
N PRO A 165 10.69 9.94 -4.96
CA PRO A 165 11.60 10.66 -5.84
C PRO A 165 10.80 11.64 -6.70
N THR A 166 11.10 12.93 -6.61
CA THR A 166 10.52 13.97 -7.46
C THR A 166 10.95 13.71 -8.91
N GLY A 167 10.09 13.07 -9.71
CA GLY A 167 10.39 12.79 -11.13
C GLY A 167 9.62 11.61 -11.75
N GLU A 168 9.11 10.67 -10.95
CA GLU A 168 8.25 9.58 -11.45
C GLU A 168 6.79 10.05 -11.53
N HIS A 169 6.52 10.99 -12.43
CA HIS A 169 5.19 11.02 -13.03
C HIS A 169 5.12 9.77 -13.91
N HIS A 170 4.07 8.97 -13.75
CA HIS A 170 3.69 7.95 -14.72
C HIS A 170 3.55 8.66 -16.08
N ARG A 171 4.64 8.77 -16.84
CA ARG A 171 4.58 9.03 -18.28
C ARG A 171 3.93 7.77 -18.83
N THR A 172 2.61 7.80 -19.00
CA THR A 172 1.93 6.92 -19.92
C THR A 172 2.72 6.96 -21.21
N LYS A 173 3.47 5.88 -21.51
CA LYS A 173 4.04 5.67 -22.82
C LYS A 173 2.85 5.63 -23.77
N LYS A 174 2.58 6.75 -24.43
CA LYS A 174 1.76 6.80 -25.64
C LYS A 174 2.56 6.06 -26.70
N GLY A 175 2.41 4.74 -26.70
CA GLY A 175 3.01 3.86 -27.69
C GLY A 175 2.35 4.16 -29.03
N ALA A 176 3.12 4.78 -29.91
CA ALA A 176 2.88 4.73 -31.33
C ALA A 176 2.79 3.26 -31.76
N ALA A 177 1.67 2.89 -32.34
CA ALA A 177 1.57 1.75 -33.24
C ALA A 177 1.07 2.30 -34.57
N GLU A 178 2.02 2.73 -35.39
CA GLU A 178 1.81 2.85 -36.83
C GLU A 178 1.41 1.47 -37.35
N ALA A 179 0.20 1.40 -37.89
CA ALA A 179 -0.25 0.25 -38.65
C ALA A 179 0.65 0.11 -39.89
N THR A 180 1.48 -0.92 -39.91
CA THR A 180 2.10 -1.40 -41.16
C THR A 180 1.13 -2.38 -41.82
N PRO A 181 0.67 -2.14 -43.06
CA PRO A 181 -0.23 -3.07 -43.73
C PRO A 181 0.55 -4.28 -44.23
N LEU A 182 0.11 -5.47 -43.83
CA LEU A 182 0.53 -6.73 -44.44
C LEU A 182 0.00 -6.77 -45.86
N SER A 183 0.92 -6.65 -46.82
CA SER A 183 0.64 -6.92 -48.23
C SER A 183 0.84 -8.41 -48.53
N ARG A 184 -0.01 -8.90 -49.46
CA ARG A 184 0.00 -10.19 -50.19
C ARG A 184 -0.78 -11.35 -49.56
N LEU A 185 -2.01 -11.54 -50.03
CA LEU A 185 -2.33 -12.45 -51.15
C LEU A 185 -3.35 -11.78 -52.07
#